data_AF-A0A956CS28-F1
#
_entry.id   AF-A0A956CS28-F1
#
_cell.length_a   1.000
_cell.length_b   1.000
_cell.length_c   1.000
_cell.angle_alpha   90.00
_cell.angle_beta   90.00
_cell.angle_gamma   90.00
#
_symmetry.space_group_name_H-M   'P 1'
#
loop_
_entity.id
_entity.type
_entity.pdbx_description
1 polymer ?
#
loop_
_entity_poly.entity_id
_entity_poly.type
_entity_poly.pdbx_seq_one_letter_code
_entity_poly.pdbx_strand_id
1 'polypeptide(L)'
;MCLVLGALGCAAEPDLGATSEPVVYGADDRREVYEVDAAWQALVRGSIVALVSADKIDASDPNDIRLRGSTLGEEMGLCSDVRFREQPAVADCSGTLIDDDLVLTAGHCVPSSGACSDIRMVFDFHYAASGRLETISSSDVFTCERVLVNGLADSEVDYAVVQLDRRVGPEHTPAPVVGGRTARTMGDPLTLIGYGTGIPAKVESGGRVTDPRASTLDNFEASLDAFGGHSGSGVFDSERRLVGILVGGAEDFAMRGDCTIYASWAEGTLPPEGAEAVTYPHHAIERLCASGHSSPRLCAGTPSTCGNGTCDAGETSATCAADCGTG
;
A
#
# COMPACT_ATOMS: atom_id res chain seq x y z
N MET A 1 -0.89 47.85 56.20
CA MET A 1 0.22 47.32 57.02
C MET A 1 0.68 46.02 56.36
N CYS A 2 2.00 45.94 56.07
CA CYS A 2 2.78 44.87 55.42
C CYS A 2 2.23 43.42 55.43
N LEU A 3 2.27 42.77 54.25
CA LEU A 3 3.07 41.55 53.86
C LEU A 3 2.74 40.26 54.63
N VAL A 4 2.58 39.08 54.00
CA VAL A 4 3.61 38.28 53.30
C VAL A 4 2.97 37.23 52.36
N LEU A 5 3.71 36.92 51.30
CA LEU A 5 3.60 35.86 50.28
C LEU A 5 3.15 34.46 50.75
N GLY A 6 2.51 33.73 49.83
CA GLY A 6 2.44 32.27 49.82
C GLY A 6 2.06 31.76 48.43
N ALA A 7 3.06 31.46 47.60
CA ALA A 7 2.89 30.85 46.30
C ALA A 7 2.30 29.44 46.45
N LEU A 8 1.10 29.21 45.92
CA LEU A 8 0.66 27.87 45.55
C LEU A 8 0.82 27.75 44.04
N GLY A 9 1.78 26.93 43.65
CA GLY A 9 2.05 26.60 42.26
C GLY A 9 0.82 25.99 41.61
N CYS A 10 0.57 26.39 40.36
CA CYS A 10 -0.22 25.60 39.44
C CYS A 10 0.45 24.22 39.36
N ALA A 11 -0.21 23.19 39.86
CA ALA A 11 0.11 21.84 39.44
C ALA A 11 -0.15 21.80 37.93
N ALA A 12 0.91 21.72 37.15
CA ALA A 12 0.81 21.37 35.75
C ALA A 12 0.14 20.00 35.69
N GLU A 13 -0.97 19.91 34.96
CA GLU A 13 -1.55 18.63 34.59
C GLU A 13 -0.46 17.83 33.86
N PRO A 14 -0.34 16.52 34.11
CA PRO A 14 0.61 15.71 33.36
C PRO A 14 0.22 15.81 31.89
N ASP A 15 1.11 16.43 31.11
CA ASP A 15 1.11 16.35 29.66
C ASP A 15 1.14 14.87 29.32
N LEU A 16 0.01 14.35 28.85
CA LEU A 16 -0.07 13.02 28.26
C LEU A 16 0.68 13.11 26.93
N GLY A 17 2.00 13.14 27.02
CA GLY A 17 2.88 13.02 25.87
C GLY A 17 2.48 11.73 25.16
N ALA A 18 1.91 11.87 23.98
CA ALA A 18 1.84 10.78 23.02
C ALA A 18 3.30 10.35 22.80
N THR A 19 3.65 9.18 23.34
CA THR A 19 4.94 8.56 23.06
C THR A 19 4.89 8.11 21.62
N SER A 20 5.62 8.81 20.75
CA SER A 20 5.70 8.48 19.34
C SER A 20 6.70 7.34 19.12
N GLU A 21 6.30 6.41 18.25
CA GLU A 21 6.96 5.12 18.05
C GLU A 21 7.70 5.09 16.70
N PRO A 22 8.97 4.63 16.62
CA PRO A 22 9.73 4.60 15.37
C PRO A 22 9.33 3.52 14.35
N VAL A 23 9.66 3.73 13.07
CA VAL A 23 9.28 2.88 11.93
C VAL A 23 10.32 1.85 11.48
N VAL A 24 11.62 2.06 11.75
CA VAL A 24 12.65 1.04 11.46
C VAL A 24 12.78 0.08 12.64
N TYR A 25 12.43 -1.18 12.43
CA TYR A 25 12.43 -2.25 13.44
C TYR A 25 13.78 -2.98 13.46
N GLY A 26 14.80 -2.31 14.00
CA GLY A 26 16.16 -2.86 14.10
C GLY A 26 17.05 -2.39 12.95
N ALA A 27 17.40 -3.29 12.04
CA ALA A 27 18.15 -2.93 10.83
C ALA A 27 17.17 -2.53 9.73
N ASP A 28 17.51 -1.50 8.95
CA ASP A 28 16.70 -1.10 7.79
C ASP A 28 16.81 -2.16 6.68
N ASP A 29 15.80 -3.01 6.57
CA ASP A 29 15.75 -4.20 5.73
C ASP A 29 15.25 -3.93 4.31
N ARG A 30 14.99 -2.66 3.97
CA ARG A 30 14.58 -2.25 2.62
C ARG A 30 15.69 -2.46 1.62
N ARG A 31 15.36 -3.09 0.50
CA ARG A 31 16.28 -3.40 -0.61
C ARG A 31 15.73 -2.88 -1.93
N GLU A 32 16.63 -2.59 -2.87
CA GLU A 32 16.23 -2.28 -4.24
C GLU A 32 15.72 -3.54 -4.95
N VAL A 33 14.81 -3.36 -5.91
CA VAL A 33 14.23 -4.48 -6.67
C VAL A 33 15.32 -5.28 -7.39
N TYR A 34 16.31 -4.63 -8.00
CA TYR A 34 17.39 -5.35 -8.68
C TYR A 34 18.28 -6.19 -7.75
N GLU A 35 18.18 -6.02 -6.42
CA GLU A 35 18.98 -6.74 -5.43
C GLU A 35 18.31 -8.04 -4.96
N VAL A 36 16.98 -8.16 -5.07
CA VAL A 36 16.24 -9.35 -4.62
C VAL A 36 16.23 -10.47 -5.66
N ASP A 37 15.75 -11.65 -5.29
CA ASP A 37 15.69 -12.79 -6.22
C ASP A 37 14.72 -12.55 -7.39
N ALA A 38 14.93 -13.28 -8.48
CA ALA A 38 14.20 -13.07 -9.73
C ALA A 38 12.68 -13.20 -9.62
N ALA A 39 12.17 -13.98 -8.66
CA ALA A 39 10.74 -14.14 -8.49
C ALA A 39 10.11 -12.98 -7.73
N TRP A 40 10.80 -12.39 -6.75
CA TRP A 40 10.37 -11.11 -6.17
C TRP A 40 10.45 -9.97 -7.19
N GLN A 41 11.49 -9.94 -8.01
CA GLN A 41 11.58 -8.96 -9.10
C GLN A 41 10.41 -9.10 -10.09
N ALA A 42 10.04 -10.33 -10.44
CA ALA A 42 8.89 -10.60 -11.30
C ALA A 42 7.57 -10.17 -10.65
N LEU A 43 7.40 -10.38 -9.35
CA LEU A 43 6.20 -9.94 -8.62
C LEU A 43 6.09 -8.41 -8.59
N VAL A 44 7.20 -7.69 -8.37
CA VAL A 44 7.20 -6.22 -8.39
C VAL A 44 6.75 -5.69 -9.76
N ARG A 45 7.42 -6.13 -10.84
CA ARG A 45 7.08 -5.74 -12.22
C ARG A 45 5.66 -6.15 -12.63
N GLY A 46 5.24 -7.32 -12.15
CA GLY A 46 3.97 -7.92 -12.52
C GLY A 46 2.78 -7.25 -11.83
N SER A 47 2.93 -6.85 -10.57
CA SER A 47 1.77 -6.64 -9.71
C SER A 47 1.79 -5.36 -8.87
N ILE A 48 2.91 -4.64 -8.75
CA ILE A 48 3.02 -3.56 -7.75
C ILE A 48 2.95 -2.19 -8.43
N VAL A 49 2.00 -1.36 -8.03
CA VAL A 49 1.72 -0.06 -8.65
C VAL A 49 1.91 1.10 -7.69
N ALA A 50 2.56 2.15 -8.18
CA ALA A 50 2.61 3.44 -7.49
C ALA A 50 1.32 4.20 -7.80
N LEU A 51 0.73 4.83 -6.78
CA LEU A 51 -0.35 5.80 -6.96
C LEU A 51 0.29 7.18 -7.01
N VAL A 52 0.25 7.79 -8.19
CA VAL A 52 0.95 9.06 -8.48
C VAL A 52 -0.07 10.09 -8.95
N SER A 53 -0.07 11.28 -8.35
CA SER A 53 -0.89 12.40 -8.83
C SER A 53 -0.59 12.75 -10.30
N ALA A 54 -1.63 12.97 -11.10
CA ALA A 54 -1.51 13.13 -12.56
C ALA A 54 -0.66 14.34 -12.97
N ASP A 55 -0.59 15.39 -12.15
CA ASP A 55 0.22 16.59 -12.38
C ASP A 55 1.73 16.34 -12.25
N LYS A 56 2.14 15.25 -11.59
CA LYS A 56 3.52 14.80 -11.47
C LYS A 56 3.99 13.99 -12.68
N ILE A 57 3.13 13.71 -13.67
CA ILE A 57 3.45 12.85 -14.80
C ILE A 57 3.65 13.64 -16.08
N ASP A 58 4.85 13.52 -16.65
CA ASP A 58 5.17 13.99 -17.99
C ASP A 58 5.04 12.85 -18.99
N ALA A 59 3.94 12.88 -19.74
CA ALA A 59 3.62 11.92 -20.78
C ALA A 59 3.92 12.44 -22.20
N SER A 60 4.83 13.42 -22.35
CA SER A 60 5.17 13.98 -23.66
C SER A 60 5.89 13.00 -24.60
N ASP A 61 6.61 12.01 -24.04
CA ASP A 61 7.13 10.85 -24.77
C ASP A 61 6.42 9.56 -24.30
N PRO A 62 5.59 8.92 -25.15
CA PRO A 62 4.84 7.71 -24.77
C PRO A 62 5.72 6.48 -24.51
N ASN A 63 7.02 6.50 -24.85
CA ASN A 63 7.95 5.41 -24.58
C ASN A 63 8.90 5.73 -23.41
N ASP A 64 8.78 6.92 -22.81
CA ASP A 64 9.65 7.39 -21.74
C ASP A 64 8.90 8.41 -20.86
N ILE A 65 7.91 7.90 -20.14
CA ILE A 65 7.13 8.67 -19.18
C ILE A 65 8.04 9.08 -18.02
N ARG A 66 8.06 10.38 -17.69
CA ARG A 66 8.87 10.91 -16.60
C ARG A 66 7.99 11.32 -15.43
N LEU A 67 8.32 10.82 -14.23
CA LEU A 67 7.72 11.27 -12.99
C LEU A 67 8.55 12.43 -12.44
N ARG A 68 7.89 13.57 -12.14
CA ARG A 68 8.51 14.81 -11.70
C ARG A 68 8.25 15.01 -10.21
N GLY A 69 9.33 15.13 -9.44
CA GLY A 69 9.28 15.45 -8.00
C GLY A 69 10.66 15.79 -7.46
N SER A 70 10.71 16.23 -6.21
CA SER A 70 11.94 16.42 -5.45
C SER A 70 12.57 15.09 -5.08
N THR A 71 13.82 15.13 -4.64
CA THR A 71 14.41 13.99 -3.93
C THR A 71 13.81 13.86 -2.54
N LEU A 72 13.79 12.65 -1.98
CA LEU A 72 13.35 12.41 -0.60
C LEU A 72 14.08 13.32 0.41
N GLY A 73 15.38 13.55 0.18
CA GLY A 73 16.22 14.40 1.01
C GLY A 73 15.81 15.86 1.03
N GLU A 74 15.37 16.39 -0.11
CA GLU A 74 14.85 17.75 -0.21
C GLU A 74 13.47 17.86 0.43
N GLU A 75 12.61 16.87 0.24
CA GLU A 75 11.24 16.88 0.76
C GLU A 75 11.19 16.78 2.29
N MET A 76 12.02 15.91 2.87
CA MET A 76 12.01 15.62 4.32
C MET A 76 13.15 16.32 5.10
N GLY A 77 14.01 17.08 4.42
CA GLY A 77 15.19 17.71 5.04
C GLY A 77 16.18 16.69 5.61
N LEU A 78 16.41 15.58 4.91
CA LEU A 78 17.19 14.47 5.46
C LEU A 78 18.68 14.80 5.59
N CYS A 79 19.28 14.25 6.64
CA CYS A 79 20.74 14.26 6.82
C CYS A 79 21.45 13.55 5.66
N SER A 80 22.68 13.98 5.35
CA SER A 80 23.43 13.51 4.16
C SER A 80 23.80 12.03 4.14
N ASP A 81 23.74 11.36 5.30
CA ASP A 81 24.05 9.95 5.51
C ASP A 81 22.80 9.05 5.51
N VAL A 82 21.60 9.61 5.35
CA VAL A 82 20.36 8.84 5.31
C VAL A 82 20.26 8.10 3.98
N ARG A 83 19.93 6.80 4.05
CA ARG A 83 19.74 5.96 2.87
C ARG A 83 18.61 6.49 2.00
N PHE A 84 18.71 6.24 0.70
CA PHE A 84 17.71 6.64 -0.31
C PHE A 84 17.43 8.14 -0.42
N ARG A 85 18.15 9.00 0.30
CA ARG A 85 18.01 10.46 0.29
C ARG A 85 17.91 11.07 -1.11
N GLU A 86 18.76 10.63 -2.04
CA GLU A 86 18.83 11.20 -3.39
C GLU A 86 17.79 10.63 -4.37
N GLN A 87 16.91 9.72 -3.93
CA GLN A 87 15.92 9.11 -4.80
C GLN A 87 14.71 10.04 -5.00
N PRO A 88 14.10 10.04 -6.19
CA PRO A 88 12.92 10.85 -6.45
C PRO A 88 11.74 10.37 -5.60
N ALA A 89 11.11 11.28 -4.86
CA ALA A 89 9.89 11.04 -4.11
C ALA A 89 8.71 11.62 -4.91
N VAL A 90 7.87 10.75 -5.46
CA VAL A 90 6.80 11.14 -6.40
C VAL A 90 5.47 10.45 -6.10
N ALA A 91 5.49 9.22 -5.60
CA ALA A 91 4.28 8.47 -5.31
C ALA A 91 3.63 8.95 -4.00
N ASP A 92 2.31 8.99 -3.98
CA ASP A 92 1.53 9.41 -2.81
C ASP A 92 1.05 8.18 -2.00
N CYS A 93 0.82 7.06 -2.71
CA CYS A 93 0.40 5.78 -2.15
C CYS A 93 0.93 4.60 -2.99
N SER A 94 0.59 3.39 -2.55
CA SER A 94 0.93 2.12 -3.18
C SER A 94 -0.31 1.29 -3.49
N GLY A 95 -0.19 0.28 -4.34
CA GLY A 95 -1.26 -0.66 -4.64
C GLY A 95 -0.73 -1.98 -5.21
N THR A 96 -1.59 -2.99 -5.23
CA THR A 96 -1.30 -4.32 -5.80
C THR A 96 -2.37 -4.71 -6.82
N LEU A 97 -1.96 -5.05 -8.04
CA LEU A 97 -2.82 -5.67 -9.05
C LEU A 97 -3.27 -7.05 -8.57
N ILE A 98 -4.59 -7.25 -8.43
CA ILE A 98 -5.22 -8.48 -7.93
C ILE A 98 -6.13 -9.14 -8.98
N ASP A 99 -6.46 -8.44 -10.06
CA ASP A 99 -7.12 -8.98 -11.25
C ASP A 99 -6.60 -8.32 -12.53
N ASP A 100 -7.12 -8.66 -13.70
CA ASP A 100 -6.64 -8.18 -15.00
C ASP A 100 -6.73 -6.64 -15.14
N ASP A 101 -7.61 -6.00 -14.37
CA ASP A 101 -7.79 -4.55 -14.32
C ASP A 101 -8.16 -4.06 -12.92
N LEU A 102 -7.89 -4.84 -11.86
CA LEU A 102 -8.25 -4.48 -10.49
C LEU A 102 -7.01 -4.31 -9.62
N VAL A 103 -6.91 -3.14 -8.98
CA VAL A 103 -5.87 -2.82 -8.01
C VAL A 103 -6.46 -2.74 -6.61
N LEU A 104 -5.86 -3.48 -5.67
CA LEU A 104 -6.11 -3.37 -4.25
C LEU A 104 -5.20 -2.31 -3.64
N THR A 105 -5.76 -1.42 -2.83
CA THR A 105 -5.02 -0.36 -2.11
C THR A 105 -5.72 -0.03 -0.79
N ALA A 106 -5.20 0.94 -0.03
CA ALA A 106 -5.88 1.49 1.14
C ALA A 106 -7.03 2.41 0.70
N GLY A 107 -8.14 2.37 1.43
CA GLY A 107 -9.30 3.21 1.19
C GLY A 107 -9.00 4.70 1.30
N HIS A 108 -8.14 5.11 2.24
CA HIS A 108 -7.76 6.51 2.40
C HIS A 108 -6.90 7.06 1.24
N CYS A 109 -6.29 6.19 0.43
CA CYS A 109 -5.56 6.61 -0.78
C CYS A 109 -6.50 7.05 -1.90
N VAL A 110 -7.76 6.57 -1.89
CA VAL A 110 -8.80 6.88 -2.88
C VAL A 110 -10.13 7.21 -2.19
N PRO A 111 -10.18 8.27 -1.36
CA PRO A 111 -11.33 8.55 -0.49
C PRO A 111 -12.57 9.04 -1.25
N SER A 112 -12.43 9.36 -2.54
CA SER A 112 -13.53 9.85 -3.38
C SER A 112 -13.29 9.55 -4.86
N SER A 113 -14.35 9.68 -5.67
CA SER A 113 -14.24 9.61 -7.13
C SER A 113 -13.36 10.71 -7.72
N GLY A 114 -13.30 11.89 -7.11
CA GLY A 114 -12.39 12.96 -7.52
C GLY A 114 -10.92 12.60 -7.29
N ALA A 115 -10.61 12.03 -6.11
CA ALA A 115 -9.27 11.53 -5.84
C ALA A 115 -8.87 10.42 -6.82
N CYS A 116 -9.78 9.50 -7.11
CA CYS A 116 -9.61 8.48 -8.16
C CYS A 116 -9.25 9.13 -9.50
N SER A 117 -10.01 10.11 -10.01
CA SER A 117 -9.70 10.73 -11.31
C SER A 117 -8.35 11.46 -11.36
N ASP A 118 -7.85 11.93 -10.22
CA ASP A 118 -6.62 12.71 -10.12
C ASP A 118 -5.36 11.85 -9.99
N ILE A 119 -5.49 10.57 -9.62
CA ILE A 119 -4.35 9.65 -9.51
C ILE A 119 -4.15 8.81 -10.78
N ARG A 120 -2.93 8.29 -10.95
CA ARG A 120 -2.57 7.26 -11.91
C ARG A 120 -1.94 6.08 -11.19
N MET A 121 -2.23 4.89 -11.69
CA MET A 121 -1.56 3.66 -11.27
C MET A 121 -0.40 3.42 -12.22
N VAL A 122 0.81 3.51 -11.68
CA VAL A 122 2.05 3.48 -12.45
C VAL A 122 2.84 2.23 -12.08
N PHE A 123 2.97 1.32 -13.04
CA PHE A 123 3.89 0.19 -12.95
C PHE A 123 5.34 0.65 -13.21
N ASP A 124 6.29 -0.23 -12.92
CA ASP A 124 7.70 -0.07 -13.24
C ASP A 124 8.42 1.14 -12.62
N PHE A 125 7.84 1.77 -11.60
CA PHE A 125 8.55 2.80 -10.83
C PHE A 125 9.56 2.19 -9.83
N HIS A 126 10.63 1.58 -10.33
CA HIS A 126 11.68 0.96 -9.51
C HIS A 126 13.07 1.12 -10.15
N TYR A 127 14.13 0.90 -9.38
CA TYR A 127 15.48 0.79 -9.93
C TYR A 127 15.70 -0.58 -10.58
N ALA A 128 16.04 -0.58 -11.87
CA ALA A 128 16.43 -1.77 -12.63
C ALA A 128 17.92 -2.12 -12.46
N ALA A 129 18.73 -1.14 -12.06
CA ALA A 129 20.11 -1.31 -11.62
C ALA A 129 20.51 -0.11 -10.74
N SER A 130 21.69 -0.19 -10.09
CA SER A 130 22.23 0.91 -9.31
C SER A 130 22.23 2.23 -10.11
N GLY A 131 21.51 3.24 -9.61
CA GLY A 131 21.40 4.56 -10.24
C GLY A 131 20.57 4.63 -11.53
N ARG A 132 19.95 3.52 -11.97
CA ARG A 132 19.14 3.46 -13.19
C ARG A 132 17.71 2.98 -12.89
N LEU A 133 16.76 3.89 -13.01
CA LEU A 133 15.33 3.56 -13.00
C LEU A 133 14.96 2.70 -14.20
N GLU A 134 13.95 1.86 -14.03
CA GLU A 134 13.29 1.20 -15.14
C GLU A 134 12.56 2.25 -16.02
N THR A 135 12.44 1.94 -17.30
CA THR A 135 11.75 2.83 -18.24
C THR A 135 10.26 2.62 -18.11
N ILE A 136 9.52 3.68 -17.83
CA ILE A 136 8.05 3.67 -17.78
C ILE A 136 7.56 4.11 -19.14
N SER A 137 6.69 3.34 -19.77
CA SER A 137 6.01 3.70 -21.00
C SER A 137 4.54 3.99 -20.75
N SER A 138 3.85 4.49 -21.76
CA SER A 138 2.41 4.76 -21.68
C SER A 138 1.56 3.50 -21.45
N SER A 139 2.07 2.29 -21.76
CA SER A 139 1.36 1.05 -21.42
C SER A 139 1.30 0.83 -19.91
N ASP A 140 2.29 1.33 -19.18
CA ASP A 140 2.53 1.06 -17.75
C ASP A 140 1.83 2.08 -16.84
N VAL A 141 1.12 3.05 -17.44
CA VAL A 141 0.38 4.11 -16.76
C VAL A 141 -1.11 3.98 -17.03
N PHE A 142 -1.87 3.77 -15.96
CA PHE A 142 -3.32 3.54 -15.99
C PHE A 142 -4.05 4.66 -15.25
N THR A 143 -5.24 5.00 -15.72
CA THR A 143 -6.13 5.90 -14.97
C THR A 143 -7.05 5.09 -14.08
N CYS A 144 -7.49 5.69 -12.97
CA CYS A 144 -8.58 5.14 -12.18
C CYS A 144 -9.91 5.38 -12.88
N GLU A 145 -10.50 4.31 -13.42
CA GLU A 145 -11.83 4.36 -14.05
C GLU A 145 -12.89 4.59 -12.97
N ARG A 146 -12.84 3.79 -11.90
CA ARG A 146 -13.72 3.93 -10.74
C ARG A 146 -13.23 3.14 -9.54
N VAL A 147 -13.69 3.56 -8.36
CA VAL A 147 -13.59 2.79 -7.13
C VAL A 147 -14.77 1.83 -7.06
N LEU A 148 -14.52 0.52 -7.01
CA LEU A 148 -15.56 -0.51 -6.93
C LEU A 148 -16.09 -0.67 -5.51
N VAL A 149 -15.17 -0.70 -4.54
CA VAL A 149 -15.47 -0.79 -3.11
C VAL A 149 -14.46 0.04 -2.34
N ASN A 150 -14.91 0.69 -1.26
CA ASN A 150 -14.05 1.41 -0.32
C ASN A 150 -14.56 1.18 1.11
N GLY A 151 -13.76 0.50 1.92
CA GLY A 151 -14.13 0.09 3.27
C GLY A 151 -14.22 1.23 4.28
N LEU A 152 -13.53 2.36 4.07
CA LEU A 152 -13.66 3.53 4.96
C LEU A 152 -14.99 4.25 4.77
N ALA A 153 -15.57 4.17 3.57
CA ALA A 153 -16.90 4.72 3.31
C ALA A 153 -18.02 3.85 3.93
N ASP A 154 -17.77 2.54 4.10
CA ASP A 154 -18.82 1.53 4.32
C ASP A 154 -18.73 0.75 5.65
N SER A 155 -17.52 0.49 6.19
CA SER A 155 -17.31 -0.51 7.26
C SER A 155 -16.17 -0.20 8.23
N GLU A 156 -15.61 1.02 8.23
CA GLU A 156 -14.50 1.46 9.11
C GLU A 156 -13.18 0.66 8.99
N VAL A 157 -13.06 -0.26 8.03
CA VAL A 157 -11.82 -1.00 7.72
C VAL A 157 -11.21 -0.41 6.47
N ASP A 158 -9.92 -0.14 6.50
CA ASP A 158 -9.24 0.62 5.46
C ASP A 158 -8.83 -0.24 4.26
N TYR A 159 -9.61 -0.22 3.19
CA TYR A 159 -9.26 -0.86 1.92
C TYR A 159 -10.03 -0.22 0.78
N ALA A 160 -9.54 -0.37 -0.44
CA ALA A 160 -10.31 -0.13 -1.65
C ALA A 160 -9.89 -1.08 -2.77
N VAL A 161 -10.85 -1.40 -3.64
CA VAL A 161 -10.57 -2.00 -4.95
C VAL A 161 -10.90 -0.97 -6.02
N VAL A 162 -9.91 -0.67 -6.84
CA VAL A 162 -9.99 0.27 -7.95
C VAL A 162 -9.96 -0.50 -9.26
N GLN A 163 -10.81 -0.10 -10.21
CA GLN A 163 -10.72 -0.58 -11.59
C GLN A 163 -9.88 0.37 -12.45
N LEU A 164 -8.96 -0.20 -13.23
CA LEU A 164 -8.17 0.48 -14.25
C LEU A 164 -9.04 0.81 -15.47
N ASP A 165 -8.63 1.80 -16.28
CA ASP A 165 -9.31 2.17 -17.54
C ASP A 165 -9.24 1.09 -18.63
N ARG A 166 -8.32 0.14 -18.47
CA ARG A 166 -8.12 -0.97 -19.39
C ARG A 166 -7.45 -2.12 -18.65
N ARG A 167 -7.59 -3.32 -19.21
CA ARG A 167 -6.83 -4.49 -18.77
C ARG A 167 -5.35 -4.30 -18.98
N VAL A 168 -4.56 -4.82 -18.05
CA VAL A 168 -3.10 -4.84 -18.17
C VAL A 168 -2.66 -5.75 -19.31
N GLY A 169 -1.51 -5.45 -19.92
CA GLY A 169 -0.90 -6.30 -20.93
C GLY A 169 -0.18 -7.51 -20.34
N PRO A 170 0.37 -8.40 -21.19
CA PRO A 170 1.03 -9.65 -20.76
C PRO A 170 2.31 -9.44 -19.94
N GLU A 171 2.86 -8.24 -19.91
CA GLU A 171 3.98 -7.81 -19.07
C GLU A 171 3.63 -7.77 -17.58
N HIS A 172 2.36 -7.56 -17.25
CA HIS A 172 1.86 -7.51 -15.89
C HIS A 172 1.10 -8.79 -15.55
N THR A 173 1.15 -9.20 -14.29
CA THR A 173 0.52 -10.43 -13.81
C THR A 173 -0.07 -10.15 -12.44
N PRO A 174 -1.38 -10.35 -12.24
CA PRO A 174 -2.02 -10.14 -10.94
C PRO A 174 -1.39 -11.02 -9.85
N ALA A 175 -1.20 -10.44 -8.66
CA ALA A 175 -0.66 -11.15 -7.52
C ALA A 175 -1.67 -12.22 -7.03
N PRO A 176 -1.21 -13.42 -6.65
CA PRO A 176 -2.07 -14.40 -5.97
C PRO A 176 -2.54 -13.82 -4.63
N VAL A 177 -3.84 -13.81 -4.37
CA VAL A 177 -4.41 -13.32 -3.10
C VAL A 177 -4.78 -14.49 -2.22
N VAL A 178 -4.44 -14.43 -0.93
CA VAL A 178 -4.95 -15.39 0.06
C VAL A 178 -6.41 -15.04 0.37
N GLY A 179 -7.32 -15.87 -0.14
CA GLY A 179 -8.75 -15.74 0.11
C GLY A 179 -9.18 -16.29 1.48
N GLY A 180 -10.39 -15.91 1.88
CA GLY A 180 -11.06 -16.40 3.09
C GLY A 180 -10.56 -15.77 4.39
N ARG A 181 -11.28 -16.07 5.48
CA ARG A 181 -11.07 -15.49 6.81
C ARG A 181 -10.08 -16.34 7.63
N THR A 182 -8.81 -16.38 7.23
CA THR A 182 -7.77 -17.11 7.95
C THR A 182 -6.77 -16.15 8.59
N ALA A 183 -6.80 -16.08 9.93
CA ALA A 183 -5.82 -15.35 10.72
C ALA A 183 -4.39 -15.71 10.31
N ARG A 184 -3.47 -14.74 10.35
CA ARG A 184 -2.05 -15.05 10.33
C ARG A 184 -1.63 -15.68 11.66
N THR A 185 -0.46 -16.29 11.68
CA THR A 185 0.15 -16.81 12.91
C THR A 185 1.17 -15.82 13.43
N MET A 186 1.20 -15.64 14.76
CA MET A 186 2.25 -14.89 15.43
C MET A 186 3.64 -15.33 14.92
N GLY A 187 4.46 -14.38 14.49
CA GLY A 187 5.82 -14.61 13.99
C GLY A 187 5.92 -15.08 12.53
N ASP A 188 4.80 -15.23 11.81
CA ASP A 188 4.81 -15.53 10.37
C ASP A 188 5.68 -14.50 9.63
N PRO A 189 6.61 -14.93 8.76
CA PRO A 189 7.44 -14.03 7.99
C PRO A 189 6.61 -13.30 6.93
N LEU A 190 6.89 -12.02 6.75
CA LEU A 190 6.21 -11.14 5.81
C LEU A 190 7.22 -10.48 4.88
N THR A 191 6.74 -10.03 3.74
CA THR A 191 7.48 -9.15 2.83
C THR A 191 6.58 -8.00 2.41
N LEU A 192 6.98 -6.78 2.73
CA LEU A 192 6.30 -5.56 2.31
C LEU A 192 6.90 -5.08 0.99
N ILE A 193 6.04 -4.75 0.03
CA ILE A 193 6.45 -4.19 -1.26
C ILE A 193 5.59 -3.00 -1.61
N GLY A 194 6.25 -1.86 -1.82
CA GLY A 194 5.60 -0.63 -2.27
C GLY A 194 6.52 0.57 -2.23
N TYR A 195 5.92 1.74 -2.13
CA TYR A 195 6.52 3.04 -2.45
C TYR A 195 6.58 3.93 -1.20
N GLY A 196 7.19 3.43 -0.12
CA GLY A 196 7.40 4.19 1.10
C GLY A 196 8.08 5.52 0.85
N THR A 197 7.59 6.57 1.49
CA THR A 197 8.04 7.96 1.30
C THR A 197 7.96 8.45 -0.15
N GLY A 198 7.19 7.78 -0.99
CA GLY A 198 7.00 8.11 -2.40
C GLY A 198 8.16 7.74 -3.33
N ILE A 199 9.19 7.07 -2.82
CA ILE A 199 10.38 6.69 -3.61
C ILE A 199 10.14 5.42 -4.45
N PRO A 200 11.01 5.09 -5.43
CA PRO A 200 10.87 3.90 -6.25
C PRO A 200 10.78 2.64 -5.40
N ALA A 201 10.04 1.64 -5.88
CA ALA A 201 9.65 0.47 -5.09
C ALA A 201 10.80 -0.15 -4.30
N LYS A 202 10.52 -0.49 -3.04
CA LYS A 202 11.42 -1.25 -2.16
C LYS A 202 10.79 -2.57 -1.78
N VAL A 203 11.65 -3.56 -1.56
CA VAL A 203 11.29 -4.86 -1.01
C VAL A 203 11.89 -4.96 0.38
N GLU A 204 11.04 -5.10 1.39
CA GLU A 204 11.40 -5.28 2.80
C GLU A 204 10.96 -6.68 3.20
N SER A 205 11.87 -7.53 3.68
CA SER A 205 11.61 -8.97 3.95
C SER A 205 12.01 -9.43 5.36
N GLY A 206 12.30 -8.49 6.25
CA GLY A 206 12.56 -8.70 7.67
C GLY A 206 11.29 -8.76 8.53
N GLY A 207 10.16 -8.26 8.00
CA GLY A 207 8.90 -8.18 8.71
C GLY A 207 8.31 -9.50 9.21
N ARG A 208 7.57 -9.41 10.32
CA ARG A 208 6.85 -10.53 10.95
C ARG A 208 5.53 -10.07 11.53
N VAL A 209 4.58 -10.99 11.64
CA VAL A 209 3.32 -10.76 12.38
C VAL A 209 3.61 -10.66 13.88
N THR A 210 3.12 -9.60 14.51
CA THR A 210 3.27 -9.32 15.94
C THR A 210 1.96 -9.37 16.72
N ASP A 211 0.81 -9.11 16.08
CA ASP A 211 -0.51 -9.47 16.61
C ASP A 211 -1.43 -9.90 15.46
N PRO A 212 -1.78 -11.18 15.35
CA PRO A 212 -2.74 -11.64 14.35
C PRO A 212 -4.14 -11.05 14.44
N ARG A 213 -4.55 -10.53 15.61
CA ARG A 213 -5.91 -10.09 15.93
C ARG A 213 -6.97 -11.11 15.50
N ALA A 214 -6.71 -12.39 15.82
CA ALA A 214 -7.46 -13.53 15.30
C ALA A 214 -8.95 -13.55 15.69
N SER A 215 -9.36 -12.74 16.68
CA SER A 215 -10.76 -12.62 17.13
C SER A 215 -11.59 -11.67 16.26
N THR A 216 -10.98 -10.65 15.64
CA THR A 216 -11.66 -9.63 14.83
C THR A 216 -11.36 -9.77 13.35
N LEU A 217 -10.11 -10.08 13.01
CA LEU A 217 -9.61 -10.18 11.62
C LEU A 217 -9.82 -8.90 10.81
N ASP A 218 -9.93 -7.75 11.46
CA ASP A 218 -10.02 -6.42 10.84
C ASP A 218 -8.69 -5.99 10.19
N ASN A 219 -7.60 -6.18 10.94
CA ASN A 219 -6.23 -6.07 10.48
C ASN A 219 -5.37 -7.05 11.31
N PHE A 220 -4.07 -7.13 11.03
CA PHE A 220 -3.07 -7.68 11.93
C PHE A 220 -1.94 -6.67 12.06
N GLU A 221 -1.18 -6.77 13.14
CA GLU A 221 -0.02 -5.93 13.40
C GLU A 221 1.27 -6.65 12.99
N ALA A 222 2.24 -5.88 12.49
CA ALA A 222 3.50 -6.40 12.01
C ALA A 222 4.70 -5.48 12.30
N SER A 223 5.89 -6.06 12.26
CA SER A 223 7.17 -5.35 12.40
C SER A 223 7.79 -5.01 11.03
N LEU A 224 7.10 -4.26 10.18
CA LEU A 224 7.54 -3.92 8.83
C LEU A 224 8.26 -2.56 8.83
N ASP A 225 9.37 -2.40 8.10
CA ASP A 225 9.98 -1.06 7.92
C ASP A 225 9.15 -0.20 6.95
N ALA A 226 8.02 0.29 7.46
CA ALA A 226 6.93 0.89 6.69
C ALA A 226 6.78 2.38 7.00
N PHE A 227 6.99 3.20 5.97
CA PHE A 227 6.89 4.64 6.03
C PHE A 227 5.61 5.18 5.36
N GLY A 228 5.17 6.39 5.73
CA GLY A 228 4.15 7.14 5.00
C GLY A 228 4.40 7.12 3.48
N GLY A 229 3.37 6.85 2.68
CA GLY A 229 3.48 6.51 1.25
C GLY A 229 3.45 5.00 0.97
N HIS A 230 3.76 4.15 1.96
CA HIS A 230 3.47 2.71 1.85
C HIS A 230 1.97 2.40 1.96
N SER A 231 1.10 3.33 2.31
CA SER A 231 -0.34 3.11 2.33
C SER A 231 -0.83 2.42 1.04
N GLY A 232 -1.49 1.27 1.19
CA GLY A 232 -1.95 0.41 0.11
C GLY A 232 -0.91 -0.60 -0.42
N SER A 233 0.29 -0.64 0.14
CA SER A 233 1.34 -1.60 -0.24
C SER A 233 0.89 -3.03 0.00
N GLY A 234 1.33 -3.92 -0.88
CA GLY A 234 1.09 -5.35 -0.71
C GLY A 234 2.01 -5.93 0.37
N VAL A 235 1.41 -6.69 1.29
CA VAL A 235 2.14 -7.51 2.26
C VAL A 235 1.98 -8.98 1.86
N PHE A 236 3.10 -9.67 1.67
CA PHE A 236 3.17 -11.01 1.10
C PHE A 236 3.70 -12.03 2.10
N ASP A 237 3.23 -13.27 2.00
CA ASP A 237 3.84 -14.41 2.70
C ASP A 237 5.07 -14.97 1.96
N SER A 238 5.70 -15.98 2.56
CA SER A 238 6.86 -16.68 1.98
C SER A 238 6.55 -17.43 0.67
N GLU A 239 5.27 -17.67 0.37
CA GLU A 239 4.80 -18.25 -0.90
C GLU A 239 4.46 -17.17 -1.94
N ARG A 240 4.75 -15.89 -1.65
CA ARG A 240 4.52 -14.72 -2.51
C ARG A 240 3.03 -14.49 -2.80
N ARG A 241 2.18 -14.85 -1.85
CA ARG A 241 0.74 -14.56 -1.90
C ARG A 241 0.45 -13.32 -1.07
N LEU A 242 -0.39 -12.45 -1.60
CA LEU A 242 -0.86 -11.26 -0.92
C LEU A 242 -1.72 -11.66 0.28
N VAL A 243 -1.24 -11.34 1.48
CA VAL A 243 -1.89 -11.63 2.77
C VAL A 243 -2.39 -10.38 3.47
N GLY A 244 -2.04 -9.19 2.97
CA GLY A 244 -2.38 -7.95 3.65
C GLY A 244 -2.18 -6.69 2.80
N ILE A 245 -2.83 -5.62 3.24
CA ILE A 245 -2.71 -4.26 2.73
C ILE A 245 -2.16 -3.42 3.87
N LEU A 246 -0.99 -2.80 3.71
CA LEU A 246 -0.52 -1.87 4.73
C LEU A 246 -1.38 -0.59 4.72
N VAL A 247 -1.92 -0.19 5.87
CA VAL A 247 -2.88 0.93 5.96
C VAL A 247 -2.51 1.99 6.98
N GLY A 248 -1.59 1.70 7.89
CA GLY A 248 -1.14 2.64 8.90
C GLY A 248 0.06 2.11 9.65
N GLY A 249 0.74 3.00 10.36
CA GLY A 249 2.02 2.71 10.97
C GLY A 249 2.41 3.73 12.04
N ALA A 250 3.62 3.54 12.54
CA ALA A 250 4.24 4.40 13.55
C ALA A 250 4.74 5.74 12.94
N GLU A 251 5.47 6.54 13.74
CA GLU A 251 6.10 7.77 13.26
C GLU A 251 7.33 7.48 12.39
N ASP A 252 7.33 8.01 11.17
CA ASP A 252 8.33 7.73 10.14
C ASP A 252 9.74 8.32 10.42
N PHE A 253 9.80 9.48 11.09
CA PHE A 253 10.98 10.34 11.10
C PHE A 253 11.27 10.95 12.47
N ALA A 254 12.55 11.21 12.74
CA ALA A 254 13.02 11.90 13.94
C ALA A 254 14.05 12.98 13.58
N MET A 255 14.12 14.03 14.40
CA MET A 255 15.11 15.10 14.24
C MET A 255 16.47 14.69 14.81
N ARG A 256 17.54 14.92 14.05
CA ARG A 256 18.94 14.79 14.49
C ARG A 256 19.70 16.10 14.21
N GLY A 257 19.70 16.99 15.19
CA GLY A 257 20.27 18.32 15.02
C GLY A 257 19.36 19.19 14.16
N ASP A 258 19.86 19.64 13.01
CA ASP A 258 19.16 20.48 12.04
C ASP A 258 18.64 19.72 10.81
N CYS A 259 18.74 18.39 10.81
CA CYS A 259 18.27 17.52 9.74
C CYS A 259 17.46 16.33 10.28
N THR A 260 16.74 15.68 9.38
CA THR A 260 15.84 14.56 9.69
C THR A 260 16.53 13.21 9.41
N ILE A 261 16.23 12.20 10.22
CA ILE A 261 16.59 10.79 10.01
C ILE A 261 15.33 9.92 10.10
N TYR A 262 15.41 8.67 9.63
CA TYR A 262 14.35 7.69 9.90
C TYR A 262 14.26 7.44 11.40
N ALA A 263 13.04 7.42 11.91
CA ALA A 263 12.81 7.01 13.28
C ALA A 263 13.11 5.50 13.37
N SER A 264 14.02 5.10 14.28
CA SER A 264 14.42 3.71 14.46
C SER A 264 14.36 3.29 15.92
N TRP A 265 13.92 2.06 16.18
CA TRP A 265 14.07 1.42 17.48
C TRP A 265 15.54 1.05 17.71
N ALA A 266 16.05 1.21 18.94
CA ALA A 266 17.34 0.65 19.28
C ALA A 266 17.24 -0.89 19.27
N GLU A 267 18.30 -1.55 18.79
CA GLU A 267 18.38 -3.02 18.77
C GLU A 267 18.15 -3.59 20.18
N GLY A 268 17.10 -4.40 20.36
CA GLY A 268 16.71 -4.97 21.66
C GLY A 268 15.73 -4.14 22.50
N THR A 269 15.27 -2.97 22.01
CA THR A 269 14.17 -2.20 22.59
C THR A 269 12.94 -2.14 21.68
N LEU A 270 12.83 -3.09 20.73
CA LEU A 270 11.63 -3.22 19.90
C LEU A 270 10.41 -3.30 20.82
N PRO A 271 9.31 -2.58 20.53
CA PRO A 271 8.08 -2.75 21.26
C PRO A 271 7.68 -4.23 21.16
N PRO A 272 7.06 -4.79 22.21
CA PRO A 272 6.58 -6.16 22.16
C PRO A 272 5.55 -6.39 21.04
N GLU A 273 5.00 -5.32 20.47
CA GLU A 273 3.95 -5.26 19.46
C GLU A 273 4.47 -4.38 18.31
N GLY A 274 4.48 -4.86 17.07
CA GLY A 274 4.75 -4.01 15.91
C GLY A 274 3.60 -3.03 15.69
N ALA A 275 3.87 -1.80 15.28
CA ALA A 275 2.85 -0.75 15.18
C ALA A 275 2.23 -0.64 13.77
N GLU A 276 2.68 -1.48 12.83
CA GLU A 276 2.21 -1.44 11.44
C GLU A 276 0.90 -2.21 11.29
N ALA A 277 -0.19 -1.49 11.01
CA ALA A 277 -1.50 -2.06 10.78
C ALA A 277 -1.65 -2.55 9.34
N VAL A 278 -1.95 -3.83 9.19
CA VAL A 278 -2.10 -4.51 7.90
C VAL A 278 -3.50 -5.09 7.77
N THR A 279 -4.35 -4.49 6.95
CA THR A 279 -5.72 -4.97 6.70
C THR A 279 -5.71 -6.28 5.94
N TYR A 280 -6.48 -7.26 6.42
CA TYR A 280 -6.64 -8.54 5.73
C TYR A 280 -7.40 -8.37 4.39
N PRO A 281 -6.96 -9.02 3.30
CA PRO A 281 -7.52 -8.81 1.97
C PRO A 281 -8.96 -9.34 1.83
N HIS A 282 -9.39 -10.28 2.68
CA HIS A 282 -10.74 -10.86 2.59
C HIS A 282 -11.85 -9.81 2.72
N HIS A 283 -11.65 -8.70 3.44
CA HIS A 283 -12.66 -7.63 3.51
C HIS A 283 -12.94 -7.04 2.13
N ALA A 284 -11.88 -6.72 1.38
CA ALA A 284 -12.00 -6.17 0.04
C ALA A 284 -12.60 -7.19 -0.93
N ILE A 285 -12.14 -8.44 -0.89
CA ILE A 285 -12.61 -9.50 -1.79
C ILE A 285 -14.08 -9.86 -1.51
N GLU A 286 -14.46 -10.07 -0.24
CA GLU A 286 -15.84 -10.37 0.14
C GLU A 286 -16.79 -9.24 -0.27
N ARG A 287 -16.38 -7.98 -0.05
CA ARG A 287 -17.19 -6.81 -0.43
C ARG A 287 -17.32 -6.66 -1.93
N LEU A 288 -16.23 -6.88 -2.69
CA LEU A 288 -16.23 -6.86 -4.15
C LEU A 288 -17.18 -7.93 -4.71
N CYS A 289 -17.07 -9.17 -4.24
CA CYS A 289 -17.94 -10.24 -4.72
C CYS A 289 -19.39 -10.01 -4.30
N ALA A 290 -19.64 -9.45 -3.12
CA ALA A 290 -20.98 -9.09 -2.65
C ALA A 290 -21.60 -7.90 -3.40
N SER A 291 -20.80 -7.04 -4.04
CA SER A 291 -21.31 -5.97 -4.91
C SER A 291 -21.84 -6.50 -6.24
N GLY A 292 -21.72 -7.81 -6.47
CA GLY A 292 -22.04 -8.46 -7.73
C GLY A 292 -20.93 -8.32 -8.77
N HIS A 293 -19.74 -7.80 -8.43
CA HIS A 293 -18.65 -7.75 -9.39
C HIS A 293 -18.13 -9.16 -9.68
N SER A 294 -17.87 -9.41 -10.97
CA SER A 294 -17.39 -10.70 -11.42
C SER A 294 -15.89 -10.80 -11.48
N SER A 295 -15.37 -11.80 -10.80
CA SER A 295 -13.99 -12.20 -10.96
C SER A 295 -13.87 -13.70 -10.80
N PRO A 296 -13.55 -14.46 -11.87
CA PRO A 296 -13.23 -15.88 -11.73
C PRO A 296 -12.00 -16.12 -10.84
N ARG A 297 -11.12 -15.13 -10.70
CA ARG A 297 -9.88 -15.21 -9.90
C ARG A 297 -10.14 -15.00 -8.41
N LEU A 298 -11.00 -14.03 -8.07
CA LEU A 298 -11.21 -13.56 -6.69
C LEU A 298 -12.53 -14.07 -6.10
N CYS A 299 -13.56 -14.22 -6.93
CA CYS A 299 -14.93 -14.56 -6.55
C CYS A 299 -15.32 -16.01 -6.90
N ALA A 300 -14.34 -16.90 -7.09
CA ALA A 300 -14.60 -18.31 -7.35
C ALA A 300 -15.38 -18.95 -6.18
N GLY A 301 -16.65 -19.29 -6.41
CA GLY A 301 -17.53 -19.91 -5.41
C GLY A 301 -18.65 -19.00 -4.87
N THR A 302 -18.65 -17.71 -5.19
CA THR A 302 -19.82 -16.83 -4.98
C THR A 302 -20.80 -16.94 -6.15
N PRO A 303 -22.13 -16.98 -5.90
CA PRO A 303 -23.11 -16.96 -6.98
C PRO A 303 -22.95 -15.68 -7.81
N SER A 304 -22.91 -15.82 -9.14
CA SER A 304 -22.90 -14.68 -10.06
C SER A 304 -24.16 -13.82 -9.87
N THR A 305 -24.04 -12.50 -10.05
CA THR A 305 -25.16 -11.57 -9.87
C THR A 305 -25.52 -10.92 -11.20
N CYS A 306 -26.68 -11.31 -11.72
CA CYS A 306 -27.19 -10.74 -12.95
C CYS A 306 -27.52 -9.24 -12.83
N GLY A 307 -27.12 -8.46 -13.84
CA GLY A 307 -27.29 -7.02 -13.97
C GLY A 307 -26.05 -6.20 -13.61
N ASN A 308 -24.87 -6.81 -13.55
CA ASN A 308 -23.60 -6.16 -13.17
C ASN A 308 -22.81 -5.60 -14.38
N GLY A 309 -23.32 -5.78 -15.61
CA GLY A 309 -22.70 -5.35 -16.86
C GLY A 309 -21.64 -6.29 -17.45
N THR A 310 -21.41 -7.47 -16.86
CA THR A 310 -20.45 -8.48 -17.33
C THR A 310 -21.11 -9.86 -17.40
N CYS A 311 -20.91 -10.59 -18.50
CA CYS A 311 -21.46 -11.94 -18.63
C CYS A 311 -20.57 -12.97 -17.93
N ASP A 312 -20.99 -13.41 -16.74
CA ASP A 312 -20.14 -14.17 -15.81
C ASP A 312 -20.14 -15.68 -16.04
N ALA A 313 -19.12 -16.35 -15.50
CA ALA A 313 -19.04 -17.81 -15.54
C ALA A 313 -20.20 -18.46 -14.76
N GLY A 314 -21.16 -19.05 -15.48
CA GLY A 314 -22.38 -19.62 -14.92
C GLY A 314 -23.65 -18.85 -15.32
N GLU A 315 -23.48 -17.64 -15.85
CA GLU A 315 -24.54 -16.88 -16.47
C GLU A 315 -24.72 -17.27 -17.93
N THR A 316 -25.96 -17.18 -18.38
CA THR A 316 -26.37 -17.49 -19.74
C THR A 316 -27.36 -16.42 -20.18
N SER A 317 -27.58 -16.27 -21.48
CA SER A 317 -28.64 -15.39 -21.99
C SER A 317 -30.04 -15.75 -21.44
N ALA A 318 -30.24 -16.96 -20.91
CA ALA A 318 -31.49 -17.38 -20.28
C ALA A 318 -31.57 -17.05 -18.78
N THR A 319 -30.44 -17.03 -18.08
CA THR A 319 -30.37 -16.75 -16.63
C THR A 319 -30.02 -15.29 -16.33
N CYS A 320 -29.31 -14.63 -17.24
CA CYS A 320 -29.02 -13.21 -17.19
C CYS A 320 -28.99 -12.56 -18.58
N ALA A 321 -30.17 -12.23 -19.12
CA ALA A 321 -30.27 -11.53 -20.40
C ALA A 321 -29.74 -10.09 -20.36
N ALA A 322 -29.60 -9.48 -19.18
CA ALA A 322 -29.09 -8.11 -19.03
C ALA A 322 -27.61 -8.01 -19.39
N ASP A 323 -26.79 -9.00 -18.99
CA ASP A 323 -25.35 -8.96 -19.18
C ASP A 323 -24.86 -9.94 -20.26
N CYS A 324 -25.54 -11.09 -20.41
CA CYS A 324 -25.23 -12.11 -21.42
C CYS A 324 -26.15 -12.05 -22.65
N GLY A 325 -27.05 -11.06 -22.72
CA GLY A 325 -27.90 -10.83 -23.87
C GLY A 325 -27.08 -10.21 -24.99
N THR A 326 -26.86 -10.97 -26.06
CA THR A 326 -26.18 -10.47 -27.27
C THR A 326 -26.87 -9.20 -27.79
N GLY A 327 -26.19 -8.07 -27.67
CA GLY A 327 -26.39 -6.90 -28.52
C GLY A 327 -25.69 -7.11 -29.86
#